data_AF-A0A7Y3MRJ8-F1
#
_entry.id   AF-A0A7Y3MRJ8-F1
#
_cell.length_a   1.000
_cell.length_b   1.000
_cell.length_c   1.000
_cell.angle_alpha   90.00
_cell.angle_beta   90.00
_cell.angle_gamma   90.00
#
_symmetry.space_group_name_H-M   'P 1'
#
loop_
_entity.id
_entity.type
_entity.pdbx_description
1 polymer ?
#
loop_
_entity_poly.entity_id
_entity_poly.type
_entity_poly.pdbx_seq_one_letter_code
_entity_poly.pdbx_strand_id
1 'polypeptide(L)' 'MNKKGKVYSGMIESFQQKEIYLNVNHLNDGQYVLKIVHHNRVLKHTTFKK' A
#
# COMPACT_ATOMS: atom_id res chain seq x y z
N MET A 1 36.06 -32.23 11.92
CA MET A 1 35.51 -30.89 12.24
C MET A 1 34.29 -30.62 11.37
N ASN A 2 33.07 -30.70 11.92
CA ASN A 2 31.84 -30.42 11.17
C ASN A 2 31.72 -28.92 10.89
N LYS A 3 31.79 -28.51 9.62
CA LYS A 3 31.55 -27.13 9.20
C LYS A 3 30.05 -26.84 9.32
N LYS A 4 29.62 -26.23 10.43
CA LYS A 4 28.25 -25.68 10.53
C LYS A 4 28.10 -24.58 9.47
N GLY A 5 27.23 -24.82 8.48
CA GLY A 5 26.94 -23.86 7.42
C GLY A 5 26.43 -22.53 7.98
N LYS A 6 26.78 -21.42 7.34
CA LYS A 6 26.25 -20.09 7.72
C LYS A 6 24.74 -20.09 7.55
N VAL A 7 24.02 -19.82 8.64
CA VAL A 7 22.57 -19.61 8.64
C VAL A 7 22.32 -18.12 8.54
N TYR A 8 21.57 -17.70 7.52
CA TYR A 8 21.13 -16.32 7.35
C TYR A 8 19.71 -16.19 7.89
N SER A 9 19.44 -15.10 8.60
CA SER A 9 18.10 -14.76 9.10
C SER A 9 17.85 -13.27 8.91
N GLY A 10 16.59 -12.91 8.74
CA GLY A 10 16.14 -11.53 8.59
C GLY A 10 14.68 -11.40 9.01
N MET A 11 14.27 -10.21 9.44
CA MET A 11 12.88 -9.87 9.74
C MET A 11 12.32 -8.96 8.67
N ILE A 12 11.04 -9.15 8.34
CA ILE A 12 10.26 -8.20 7.56
C ILE A 12 9.37 -7.47 8.56
N GLU A 13 9.54 -6.14 8.67
CA GLU A 13 8.87 -5.31 9.69
C GLU A 13 7.34 -5.35 9.61
N SER A 14 6.79 -5.48 8.40
CA SER A 14 5.35 -5.73 8.23
C SER A 14 5.08 -6.39 6.89
N PHE A 15 4.25 -7.42 6.92
CA PHE A 15 3.60 -7.95 5.73
C PHE A 15 2.34 -7.12 5.51
N GLN A 16 2.22 -6.39 4.40
CA GLN A 16 0.97 -5.67 4.10
C GLN A 16 -0.15 -6.70 3.92
N GLN A 17 -1.01 -6.84 4.94
CA GLN A 17 -2.05 -7.86 4.93
C GLN A 17 -3.23 -7.51 4.00
N LYS A 18 -3.40 -6.22 3.66
CA LYS A 18 -4.55 -5.72 2.91
C LYS A 18 -4.13 -4.55 2.02
N GLU A 19 -4.36 -4.71 0.72
CA GLU A 19 -4.10 -3.70 -0.29
C GLU A 19 -5.39 -3.40 -1.06
N ILE A 20 -5.56 -2.15 -1.49
CA ILE A 20 -6.69 -1.73 -2.34
C ILE A 20 -6.10 -1.05 -3.56
N TYR A 21 -6.42 -1.59 -4.73
CA TYR A 21 -6.03 -1.03 -6.01
C TYR A 21 -7.19 -0.28 -6.64
N LEU A 22 -6.94 0.94 -7.11
CA LEU A 22 -7.89 1.75 -7.87
C LEU A 22 -7.33 1.94 -9.28
N ASN A 23 -7.96 1.30 -10.28
CA ASN A 23 -7.62 1.56 -11.68
C ASN A 23 -8.23 2.90 -12.10
N VAL A 24 -7.36 3.83 -12.50
CA VAL A 24 -7.75 5.18 -12.91
C VAL A 24 -7.68 5.40 -14.42
N ASN A 25 -7.43 4.38 -15.23
CA ASN A 25 -7.13 4.52 -16.67
C ASN A 25 -8.21 5.28 -17.45
N HIS A 26 -9.48 5.13 -17.06
CA HIS A 26 -10.62 5.75 -17.74
C HIS A 26 -11.06 7.09 -17.14
N LEU A 27 -10.34 7.61 -16.15
CA LEU A 27 -10.55 8.98 -15.68
C LEU A 27 -9.98 9.96 -16.70
N ASN A 28 -10.63 11.11 -16.85
CA ASN A 28 -10.06 12.21 -17.63
C ASN A 28 -8.79 12.74 -16.95
N ASP A 29 -7.97 13.48 -17.69
CA ASP A 29 -6.78 14.09 -17.10
C ASP A 29 -7.19 15.23 -16.18
N GLY A 30 -6.56 15.32 -15.00
CA GLY A 30 -6.99 16.28 -13.99
C GLY A 30 -6.45 16.03 -12.59
N GLN A 31 -6.76 16.98 -11.71
CA GLN A 31 -6.45 16.92 -10.29
C GLN A 31 -7.58 16.20 -9.55
N TYR A 32 -7.26 15.15 -8.81
CA TYR A 32 -8.22 14.32 -8.08
C TYR A 32 -7.98 14.36 -6.57
N VAL A 33 -9.07 14.20 -5.81
CA VAL A 33 -9.03 13.97 -4.37
C VAL A 33 -9.61 12.58 -4.08
N LEU A 34 -8.76 11.66 -3.64
CA LEU A 34 -9.18 10.35 -3.16
C LEU A 34 -9.52 10.44 -1.67
N LYS A 35 -10.71 10.01 -1.27
CA LYS A 35 -11.16 9.97 0.13
C LYS A 35 -11.54 8.54 0.51
N ILE A 36 -10.94 8.03 1.59
CA ILE A 36 -11.33 6.77 2.22
C ILE A 36 -12.39 7.08 3.27
N VAL A 37 -13.60 6.56 3.11
CA VAL A 37 -14.77 6.88 3.95
C VAL A 37 -15.25 5.63 4.70
N HIS A 38 -15.56 5.78 5.99
CA HIS A 38 -16.11 4.74 6.85
C HIS A 38 -17.22 5.33 7.74
N HIS A 39 -18.41 4.74 7.73
CA HIS A 39 -19.60 5.26 8.43
C HIS A 39 -19.81 6.77 8.23
N ASN A 40 -19.78 7.23 6.98
CA ASN A 40 -19.92 8.64 6.58
C ASN A 40 -18.85 9.60 7.13
N ARG A 41 -17.74 9.09 7.68
CA ARG A 41 -16.58 9.89 8.12
C ARG A 41 -15.38 9.62 7.21
N VAL A 42 -14.64 10.67 6.86
CA VAL A 42 -13.39 10.55 6.10
C VAL A 42 -12.28 10.08 7.03
N LEU A 43 -11.76 8.86 6.79
CA LEU A 43 -10.62 8.31 7.53
C LEU A 43 -9.29 8.87 7.01
N LYS A 44 -9.17 9.02 5.69
CA LYS A 44 -7.98 9.52 5.03
C LYS A 44 -8.36 10.20 3.73
N HIS A 45 -7.61 11.21 3.34
CA HIS A 45 -7.65 11.74 1.99
C HIS A 45 -6.25 11.92 1.44
N THR A 46 -6.12 11.88 0.12
CA THR A 46 -4.90 12.21 -0.62
C THR A 46 -5.28 12.85 -1.94
N THR A 47 -4.35 13.57 -2.55
CA THR A 47 -4.52 14.16 -3.87
C THR A 47 -3.58 13.50 -4.86
N PHE A 48 -4.06 13.24 -6.07
CA PHE A 48 -3.22 12.76 -7.16
C PHE A 48 -3.59 13.47 -8.46
N LYS A 49 -2.63 13.58 -9.37
CA LYS A 49 -2.86 14.02 -10.73
C LYS A 49 -2.89 12.80 -11.62
N LYS A 50 -3.90 12.71 -12.48
CA LYS A 50 -3.91 11.77 -13.60
C LYS A 50 -3.57 12.53 -14.88
#